data_AF-A0A392Q6B4-F1
#
_entry.id   AF-A0A392Q6B4-F1
#
_cell.length_a   1.000
_cell.length_b   1.000
_cell.length_c   1.000
_cell.angle_alpha   90.00
_cell.angle_beta   90.00
_cell.angle_gamma   90.00
#
_symmetry.space_group_name_H-M   'P 1'
#
loop_
_entity.id
_entity.type
_entity.pdbx_description
1 polymer ?
#
loop_
_entity_poly.entity_id
_entity_poly.type
_entity_poly.pdbx_seq_one_letter_code
_entity_poly.pdbx_strand_id
1 'polypeptide(L)'
;TLNLLTVHVLRDDDDEDNVHFSKLANVPFPKLPKSILTCRTLVSLDLRGFGVKEFTFPSIGFGFPSLNVLKLNDIVFHEVRDFMLLLAGCPILEDLLAIDIYFHRKEDPLTIQEFKSLSLPKLISAVITECWCSCFPVKALSNLEYLSVDTSMLCEKDHKVHDVRFIWNIMH
;
A
#
# COMPACT_ATOMS: atom_id res chain seq x y z
N THR A 1 -3.20 10.66 24.49
CA THR A 1 -2.26 9.54 24.40
C THR A 1 -2.13 9.17 22.93
N LEU A 2 -0.95 9.30 22.32
CA LEU A 2 -0.74 8.89 20.94
C LEU A 2 -0.78 7.36 20.90
N ASN A 3 -1.81 6.79 20.27
CA ASN A 3 -1.90 5.34 20.11
C ASN A 3 -1.10 4.96 18.87
N LEU A 4 0.14 4.52 19.10
CA LEU A 4 1.04 3.95 18.11
C LEU A 4 0.98 2.42 18.22
N LEU A 5 0.87 1.73 17.08
CA LEU A 5 1.03 0.29 17.00
C LEU A 5 2.09 -0.04 15.97
N THR A 6 3.11 -0.76 16.43
CA THR A 6 4.21 -1.24 15.59
C THR A 6 4.24 -2.76 15.71
N VAL A 7 4.13 -3.45 14.57
CA VAL A 7 4.17 -4.90 14.49
C VAL A 7 5.16 -5.30 13.40
N HIS A 8 6.26 -5.91 13.82
CA HIS A 8 7.27 -6.46 12.91
C HIS A 8 7.34 -7.97 13.07
N VAL A 9 7.28 -8.67 11.95
CA VAL A 9 7.66 -10.07 11.88
C VAL A 9 9.06 -10.10 11.30
N LEU A 10 10.03 -10.52 12.11
CA LEU A 10 11.38 -10.77 11.63
C LEU A 10 11.36 -12.07 10.86
N ARG A 11 11.87 -12.03 9.63
CA ARG A 11 12.25 -13.24 8.91
C ARG A 11 13.64 -13.64 9.42
N ASP A 12 13.81 -14.91 9.73
CA ASP A 12 15.15 -15.49 9.87
C ASP A 12 15.73 -15.54 8.46
N ASP A 13 16.37 -14.44 8.06
CA ASP A 13 17.04 -14.29 6.77
C ASP A 13 18.38 -15.05 6.83
N ASP A 14 18.33 -16.38 6.71
CA ASP A 14 19.52 -17.22 6.58
C ASP A 14 19.95 -17.47 5.12
N ASP A 15 19.27 -16.90 4.12
CA ASP A 15 19.64 -17.06 2.71
C ASP A 15 19.89 -15.71 2.02
N GLU A 16 21.16 -15.30 2.10
CA GLU A 16 21.78 -14.25 1.28
C GLU A 16 21.89 -14.73 -0.19
N ASP A 17 20.77 -14.92 -0.88
CA ASP A 17 20.79 -15.25 -2.31
C ASP A 17 19.50 -14.83 -3.01
N ASN A 18 19.61 -13.82 -3.88
CA ASN A 18 18.69 -13.43 -4.96
C ASN A 18 17.43 -14.31 -5.10
N VAL A 19 16.42 -14.07 -4.25
CA VAL A 19 15.19 -14.86 -4.27
C VAL A 19 14.31 -14.37 -5.43
N HIS A 20 14.39 -15.10 -6.53
CA HIS A 20 13.46 -15.02 -7.65
C HIS A 20 12.01 -14.96 -7.13
N PHE A 21 11.22 -13.97 -7.58
CA PHE A 21 9.83 -13.67 -7.15
C PHE A 21 8.89 -14.88 -7.03
N SER A 22 9.15 -15.97 -7.75
CA SER A 22 8.40 -17.22 -7.69
C SER A 22 8.62 -18.05 -6.42
N LYS A 23 9.71 -17.82 -5.67
CA LYS A 23 9.99 -18.51 -4.39
C LYS A 23 9.30 -17.85 -3.19
N LEU A 24 9.20 -16.52 -3.16
CA LEU A 24 8.48 -15.79 -2.09
C LEU A 24 6.98 -16.08 -2.08
N ALA A 25 6.39 -16.43 -3.23
CA ALA A 25 4.98 -16.83 -3.34
C ALA A 25 4.63 -18.10 -2.53
N ASN A 26 5.63 -18.91 -2.13
CA ASN A 26 5.44 -20.13 -1.35
C ASN A 26 5.84 -20.01 0.12
N VAL A 27 6.40 -18.88 0.55
CA VAL A 27 6.70 -18.65 1.97
C VAL A 27 5.42 -18.13 2.64
N PRO A 28 4.84 -18.85 3.60
CA PRO A 28 3.61 -18.40 4.24
C PRO A 28 3.89 -17.17 5.10
N PHE A 29 3.51 -15.99 4.60
CA PHE A 29 3.50 -14.79 5.42
C PHE A 29 2.47 -14.93 6.54
N PRO A 30 2.78 -14.48 7.78
CA PRO A 30 1.78 -14.41 8.83
C PRO A 30 0.66 -13.48 8.40
N LYS A 31 -0.58 -13.88 8.70
CA LYS A 31 -1.75 -13.08 8.35
C LYS A 31 -1.89 -11.93 9.33
N LEU A 32 -2.12 -10.73 8.80
CA LEU A 32 -2.47 -9.59 9.64
C LEU A 32 -3.77 -9.88 10.42
N PRO A 33 -3.78 -9.78 11.76
CA PRO A 33 -4.99 -9.99 12.54
C PRO A 33 -6.09 -9.00 12.15
N LYS A 34 -7.26 -9.51 11.74
CA LYS A 34 -8.38 -8.66 11.29
C LYS A 34 -8.89 -7.70 12.38
N SER A 35 -8.66 -8.01 13.66
CA SER A 35 -9.05 -7.16 14.79
C SER A 35 -8.35 -5.79 14.79
N ILE A 36 -7.11 -5.70 14.28
CA ILE A 36 -6.36 -4.43 14.19
C ILE A 36 -7.13 -3.43 13.33
N LEU A 37 -7.78 -3.91 12.27
CA LEU A 37 -8.53 -3.12 11.28
C LEU A 37 -9.83 -2.49 11.81
N THR A 38 -10.16 -2.74 13.08
CA THR A 38 -11.32 -2.15 13.78
C THR A 38 -10.91 -1.09 14.81
N CYS A 39 -9.60 -0.86 14.97
CA CYS A 39 -9.08 0.08 15.95
C CYS A 39 -9.33 1.53 15.50
N ARG A 40 -10.28 2.20 16.17
CA ARG A 40 -10.69 3.57 15.83
C ARG A 40 -9.81 4.66 16.40
N THR A 41 -9.00 4.35 17.40
CA THR A 41 -8.18 5.33 18.11
C THR A 41 -6.73 5.31 17.69
N LEU A 42 -6.36 4.41 16.77
CA LEU A 42 -5.00 4.26 16.29
C LEU A 42 -4.61 5.46 15.43
N VAL A 43 -3.47 6.07 15.75
CA VAL A 43 -2.97 7.29 15.08
C VAL A 43 -1.84 6.94 14.13
N SER A 44 -0.99 5.99 14.51
CA SER A 44 0.11 5.52 13.67
C SER A 44 0.20 3.99 13.67
N LEU A 45 0.39 3.43 12.48
CA LEU A 45 0.47 2.00 12.22
C LEU A 45 1.73 1.71 11.42
N ASP A 46 2.59 0.84 11.96
CA ASP A 46 3.79 0.35 11.30
C ASP A 46 3.73 -1.18 11.22
N LEU A 47 3.65 -1.69 9.99
CA LEU A 47 3.54 -3.11 9.69
C LEU A 47 4.71 -3.57 8.84
N ARG A 48 5.33 -4.67 9.24
CA ARG A 48 6.40 -5.33 8.47
C ARG A 48 6.27 -6.84 8.38
N GLY A 49 6.39 -7.39 7.18
CA GLY A 49 6.49 -8.85 6.96
C GLY A 49 5.15 -9.59 7.08
N PHE A 50 4.06 -8.99 6.60
CA PHE A 50 2.71 -9.56 6.72
C PHE A 50 2.05 -9.87 5.38
N GLY A 51 1.25 -10.93 5.38
CA GLY A 51 0.30 -11.25 4.32
C GLY A 51 -1.07 -10.67 4.66
N VAL A 52 -1.70 -10.03 3.68
CA VAL A 52 -3.00 -9.39 3.81
C VAL A 52 -3.96 -10.00 2.79
N LYS A 53 -5.07 -10.55 3.27
CA LYS A 53 -6.06 -11.30 2.48
C LYS A 53 -7.47 -10.99 2.95
N GLU A 54 -8.43 -11.01 2.00
CA GLU A 54 -9.87 -10.96 2.25
C GLU A 54 -10.34 -9.68 2.95
N PHE A 55 -10.06 -8.50 2.38
CA PHE A 55 -10.87 -7.33 2.72
C PHE A 55 -12.19 -7.40 1.97
N THR A 56 -13.26 -7.78 2.66
CA THR A 56 -14.63 -7.73 2.12
C THR A 56 -15.41 -6.58 2.77
N PHE A 57 -15.79 -5.58 1.96
CA PHE A 57 -16.85 -4.64 2.32
C PHE A 57 -18.22 -5.35 2.33
N PRO A 58 -19.20 -4.94 3.16
CA PRO A 58 -19.19 -3.87 4.16
C PRO A 58 -19.38 -4.46 5.56
N SER A 59 -18.31 -4.75 6.29
CA SER A 59 -18.46 -4.88 7.74
C SER A 59 -18.39 -3.47 8.34
N ILE A 60 -19.52 -3.00 8.85
CA ILE A 60 -19.65 -1.81 9.69
C ILE A 60 -18.45 -1.74 10.65
N GLY A 61 -17.66 -0.66 10.57
CA GLY A 61 -16.52 -0.42 11.46
C GLY A 61 -15.15 -0.83 10.93
N PHE A 62 -15.02 -1.16 9.64
CA PHE A 62 -13.74 -1.34 8.97
C PHE A 62 -13.01 0.01 8.76
N GLY A 63 -11.69 0.01 9.01
CA GLY A 63 -10.80 1.14 8.72
C GLY A 63 -10.20 1.79 9.96
N PHE A 64 -9.32 2.76 9.74
CA PHE A 64 -8.59 3.49 10.76
C PHE A 64 -8.93 4.99 10.70
N PRO A 65 -10.10 5.40 11.24
CA PRO A 65 -10.60 6.78 11.11
C PRO A 65 -9.72 7.85 11.76
N SER A 66 -8.83 7.46 12.69
CA SER A 66 -7.89 8.37 13.36
C SER A 66 -6.44 8.22 12.89
N LEU A 67 -6.17 7.37 11.90
CA LEU A 67 -4.81 7.08 11.45
C LEU A 67 -4.32 8.19 10.53
N ASN A 68 -3.24 8.85 10.93
CA ASN A 68 -2.56 9.85 10.13
C ASN A 68 -1.20 9.36 9.60
N VAL A 69 -0.60 8.31 10.17
CA VAL A 69 0.65 7.73 9.67
C VAL A 69 0.46 6.23 9.40
N LEU A 70 0.72 5.81 8.15
CA LEU A 70 0.71 4.41 7.73
C LEU A 70 2.07 4.03 7.14
N LYS A 71 2.72 3.04 7.75
CA LYS A 71 3.98 2.46 7.27
C LYS A 71 3.79 0.98 6.97
N LEU A 72 4.13 0.60 5.76
CA LEU A 72 4.04 -0.75 5.22
C LEU A 72 5.40 -1.10 4.62
N ASN A 73 5.98 -2.21 5.06
CA ASN A 73 7.24 -2.74 4.57
C ASN A 73 7.15 -4.27 4.39
N ASP A 74 7.57 -4.80 3.24
CA ASP A 74 7.50 -6.25 2.95
C ASP A 74 6.09 -6.81 3.21
N ILE A 75 5.10 -6.21 2.54
CA ILE A 75 3.69 -6.58 2.68
C ILE A 75 3.20 -7.23 1.40
N VAL A 76 2.56 -8.39 1.55
CA VAL A 76 1.95 -9.12 0.44
C VAL A 76 0.45 -9.04 0.52
N PHE A 77 -0.16 -8.31 -0.40
CA PHE A 77 -1.60 -8.28 -0.60
C PHE A 77 -2.06 -9.40 -1.52
N HIS A 78 -3.27 -9.91 -1.31
CA HIS A 78 -3.85 -10.88 -2.22
C HIS A 78 -4.18 -10.24 -3.57
N GLU A 79 -4.81 -9.07 -3.55
CA GLU A 79 -5.20 -8.28 -4.72
C GLU A 79 -4.86 -6.79 -4.52
N VAL A 80 -4.66 -6.02 -5.60
CA VAL A 80 -4.49 -4.55 -5.50
C VAL A 80 -5.68 -3.89 -4.80
N ARG A 81 -6.88 -4.48 -4.97
CA ARG A 81 -8.08 -4.07 -4.26
C ARG A 81 -7.89 -4.03 -2.75
N ASP A 82 -7.23 -5.03 -2.17
CA ASP A 82 -7.00 -5.10 -0.74
C ASP A 82 -6.19 -3.90 -0.22
N PHE A 83 -5.17 -3.48 -0.98
CA PHE A 83 -4.36 -2.30 -0.68
C PHE A 83 -5.18 -1.00 -0.81
N MET A 84 -5.97 -0.86 -1.87
CA MET A 84 -6.82 0.31 -2.07
C MET A 84 -7.89 0.46 -0.98
N LEU A 85 -8.47 -0.64 -0.52
CA LEU A 85 -9.44 -0.65 0.58
C LEU A 85 -8.80 -0.24 1.91
N LEU A 86 -7.54 -0.65 2.16
CA LEU A 86 -6.79 -0.20 3.33
C LEU A 86 -6.60 1.32 3.31
N LEU A 87 -6.18 1.88 2.17
CA LEU A 87 -6.02 3.34 2.01
C LEU A 87 -7.34 4.09 2.16
N ALA A 88 -8.43 3.59 1.55
CA ALA A 88 -9.76 4.17 1.67
C ALA A 88 -10.28 4.15 3.12
N GLY A 89 -9.82 3.21 3.94
CA GLY A 89 -10.11 3.14 5.37
C GLY A 89 -9.37 4.18 6.22
N CYS A 90 -8.46 4.98 5.66
CA CYS A 90 -7.63 5.95 6.37
C CYS A 90 -7.93 7.40 5.90
N PRO A 91 -9.12 7.95 6.21
CA PRO A 91 -9.59 9.22 5.62
C PRO A 91 -8.80 10.47 6.04
N ILE A 92 -7.99 10.37 7.10
CA ILE A 92 -7.17 11.49 7.59
C ILE A 92 -5.67 11.23 7.44
N LEU A 93 -5.28 10.26 6.60
CA LEU A 93 -3.89 9.90 6.38
C LEU A 93 -3.08 11.11 5.91
N GLU A 94 -1.98 11.40 6.60
CA GLU A 94 -1.05 12.51 6.35
C GLU A 94 0.26 11.98 5.75
N ASP A 95 0.79 10.88 6.31
CA ASP A 95 2.05 10.26 5.90
C ASP A 95 1.86 8.80 5.46
N LEU A 96 2.28 8.48 4.24
CA LEU A 96 2.31 7.13 3.69
C LEU A 96 3.75 6.68 3.40
N LEU A 97 4.15 5.55 3.98
CA LEU A 97 5.36 4.81 3.60
C LEU A 97 4.94 3.43 3.09
N ALA A 98 5.20 3.14 1.82
CA ALA A 98 4.90 1.87 1.19
C ALA A 98 6.15 1.35 0.48
N ILE A 99 6.81 0.37 1.10
CA ILE A 99 8.07 -0.22 0.64
C ILE A 99 7.86 -1.73 0.46
N ASP A 100 8.40 -2.31 -0.62
CA ASP A 100 8.37 -3.76 -0.88
C ASP A 100 6.94 -4.31 -0.81
N ILE A 101 6.05 -3.75 -1.64
CA ILE A 101 4.63 -4.13 -1.67
C ILE A 101 4.38 -5.06 -2.85
N TYR A 102 3.88 -6.26 -2.56
CA TYR A 102 3.62 -7.30 -3.55
C TYR A 102 2.15 -7.68 -3.63
N PHE A 103 1.73 -8.19 -4.79
CA PHE A 103 0.37 -8.64 -5.06
C PHE A 103 0.38 -10.06 -5.62
N HIS A 104 -0.39 -10.97 -5.03
CA HIS A 104 -0.49 -12.35 -5.54
C HIS A 104 -1.24 -12.45 -6.87
N ARG A 105 -2.24 -11.60 -7.07
CA ARG A 105 -3.08 -11.59 -8.27
C ARG A 105 -2.84 -10.33 -9.08
N LYS A 106 -3.00 -10.50 -10.40
CA LYS A 106 -2.99 -9.38 -11.33
C LYS A 106 -4.18 -8.46 -11.06
N GLU A 107 -4.00 -7.21 -11.44
CA GLU A 107 -5.03 -6.19 -11.39
C GLU A 107 -6.21 -6.56 -12.28
N ASP A 108 -7.42 -6.39 -11.76
CA ASP A 108 -8.62 -6.45 -12.55
C ASP A 108 -9.09 -5.03 -12.94
N PRO A 109 -9.63 -4.83 -14.15
CA PRO A 109 -10.06 -3.52 -14.62
C PRO A 109 -11.14 -2.84 -13.76
N LEU A 110 -11.94 -3.61 -13.01
CA LEU A 110 -13.00 -3.05 -12.16
C LEU A 110 -12.40 -2.37 -10.93
N THR A 111 -11.38 -2.98 -10.31
CA THR A 111 -10.62 -2.36 -9.21
C THR A 111 -10.00 -1.04 -9.63
N ILE A 112 -9.35 -1.00 -10.81
CA ILE A 112 -8.77 0.24 -11.36
C ILE A 112 -9.85 1.33 -11.47
N GLN A 113 -11.03 0.97 -11.96
CA GLN A 113 -12.13 1.92 -12.13
C GLN A 113 -12.75 2.35 -10.78
N GLU A 114 -12.92 1.44 -9.83
CA GLU A 114 -13.50 1.67 -8.50
C GLU A 114 -12.67 2.70 -7.73
N PHE A 115 -11.35 2.58 -7.76
CA PHE A 115 -10.45 3.42 -6.97
C PHE A 115 -9.84 4.59 -7.74
N LYS A 116 -10.12 4.75 -9.04
CA LYS A 116 -9.65 5.92 -9.81
C LYS A 116 -10.04 7.27 -9.18
N SER A 117 -11.16 7.30 -8.47
CA SER A 117 -11.67 8.49 -7.77
C SER A 117 -11.22 8.59 -6.30
N LEU A 118 -10.48 7.61 -5.78
CA LEU A 118 -10.00 7.62 -4.40
C LEU A 118 -9.19 8.88 -4.16
N SER A 119 -9.49 9.56 -3.06
CA SER A 119 -8.84 10.79 -2.64
C SER A 119 -8.40 10.63 -1.19
N LEU A 120 -7.18 11.08 -0.91
CA LEU A 120 -6.60 11.15 0.42
C LEU A 120 -6.33 12.63 0.70
N PRO A 121 -7.36 13.40 1.10
CA PRO A 121 -7.32 14.86 1.08
C PRO A 121 -6.33 15.46 2.09
N LYS A 122 -5.85 14.67 3.06
CA LYS A 122 -4.86 15.10 4.04
C LYS A 122 -3.46 14.58 3.78
N LEU A 123 -3.26 13.78 2.72
CA LEU A 123 -1.97 13.18 2.44
C LEU A 123 -0.99 14.27 1.99
N ILE A 124 0.04 14.50 2.80
CA ILE A 124 1.07 15.52 2.58
C ILE A 124 2.41 14.89 2.19
N SER A 125 2.67 13.65 2.60
CA SER A 125 3.91 12.94 2.33
C SER A 125 3.64 11.51 1.90
N ALA A 126 4.29 11.09 0.80
CA ALA A 126 4.27 9.72 0.35
C ALA A 126 5.65 9.26 -0.11
N VAL A 127 6.08 8.10 0.38
CA VAL A 127 7.23 7.35 -0.13
C VAL A 127 6.70 6.00 -0.62
N ILE A 128 6.85 5.73 -1.91
CA ILE A 128 6.35 4.53 -2.58
C ILE A 128 7.49 3.92 -3.41
N THR A 129 8.18 2.94 -2.85
CA THR A 129 9.33 2.26 -3.47
C THR A 129 9.05 0.77 -3.57
N GLU A 130 9.52 0.12 -4.64
CA GLU A 130 9.27 -1.31 -4.88
C GLU A 130 7.80 -1.75 -4.67
N CYS A 131 6.83 -0.94 -5.12
CA CYS A 131 5.39 -1.21 -4.97
C CYS A 131 4.76 -1.71 -6.28
N TRP A 132 4.42 -3.00 -6.37
CA TRP A 132 4.05 -3.67 -7.62
C TRP A 132 2.59 -3.39 -8.06
N CYS A 133 2.13 -2.15 -7.89
CA CYS A 133 0.80 -1.63 -8.21
C CYS A 133 0.91 -0.63 -9.37
N SER A 134 0.38 -0.99 -10.53
CA SER A 134 0.38 -0.16 -11.75
C SER A 134 -0.76 0.87 -11.82
N CYS A 135 -1.68 0.88 -10.85
CA CYS A 135 -2.88 1.72 -10.87
C CYS A 135 -3.11 2.59 -9.63
N PHE A 136 -2.06 3.19 -9.06
CA PHE A 136 -2.22 4.08 -7.90
C PHE A 136 -3.15 5.28 -8.21
N PRO A 137 -4.08 5.66 -7.32
CA PRO A 137 -5.02 6.75 -7.61
C PRO A 137 -4.36 8.12 -7.59
N VAL A 138 -4.22 8.76 -8.76
CA VAL A 138 -3.62 10.10 -8.91
C VAL A 138 -4.29 11.14 -8.01
N LYS A 139 -5.63 11.07 -7.83
CA LYS A 139 -6.36 11.99 -6.95
C LYS A 139 -6.01 11.85 -5.47
N ALA A 140 -5.41 10.74 -5.06
CA ALA A 140 -4.89 10.59 -3.71
C ALA A 140 -3.59 11.36 -3.49
N LEU A 141 -2.89 11.72 -4.57
CA LEU A 141 -1.60 12.40 -4.55
C LEU A 141 -1.72 13.93 -4.72
N SER A 142 -2.93 14.46 -4.88
CA SER A 142 -3.15 15.85 -5.32
C SER A 142 -2.71 16.92 -4.32
N ASN A 143 -2.58 16.55 -3.03
CA ASN A 143 -2.25 17.48 -1.95
C ASN A 143 -0.84 17.25 -1.38
N LEU A 144 -0.03 16.42 -2.05
CA LEU A 144 1.31 16.08 -1.57
C LEU A 144 2.26 17.27 -1.65
N GLU A 145 2.95 17.53 -0.54
CA GLU A 145 4.10 18.42 -0.47
C GLU A 145 5.40 17.64 -0.75
N TYR A 146 5.41 16.34 -0.42
CA TYR A 146 6.54 15.46 -0.63
C TYR A 146 6.10 14.14 -1.27
N LEU A 147 6.74 13.78 -2.38
CA LEU A 147 6.56 12.50 -3.05
C LEU A 147 7.93 11.92 -3.41
N SER A 148 8.19 10.71 -2.94
CA SER A 148 9.31 9.88 -3.39
C SER A 148 8.77 8.61 -4.01
N VAL A 149 9.14 8.35 -5.25
CA VAL A 149 8.77 7.13 -5.98
C VAL A 149 9.98 6.54 -6.68
N ASP A 150 10.04 5.22 -6.77
CA ASP A 150 11.10 4.56 -7.53
C ASP A 150 10.95 4.78 -9.04
N THR A 151 12.07 5.05 -9.72
CA THR A 151 12.07 5.20 -11.19
C THR A 151 11.87 3.88 -11.92
N SER A 152 12.11 2.74 -11.25
CA SER A 152 11.83 1.40 -11.77
C SER A 152 10.33 1.12 -11.92
N MET A 153 9.48 1.79 -11.11
CA MET A 153 8.01 1.77 -11.25
C MET A 153 7.56 2.38 -12.59
N LEU A 154 8.36 3.29 -13.18
CA LEU A 154 8.09 3.96 -14.45
C LEU A 154 8.62 3.16 -15.67
N CYS A 155 9.32 2.06 -15.41
CA CYS A 155 10.11 1.30 -16.38
C CYS A 155 9.72 -0.19 -16.39
N GLU A 156 8.43 -0.53 -16.40
CA GLU A 156 8.05 -1.91 -16.74
C GLU A 156 8.11 -2.13 -18.26
N LYS A 157 9.26 -2.69 -18.67
CA LYS A 157 9.46 -3.69 -19.73
C LYS A 157 8.25 -3.96 -20.66
N ASP A 158 8.00 -3.07 -21.60
CA ASP A 158 7.55 -3.37 -22.98
C ASP A 158 7.27 -2.06 -23.72
N HIS A 159 8.24 -1.59 -24.52
CA HIS A 159 8.20 -0.62 -25.65
C HIS A 159 7.06 0.41 -25.83
N LYS A 160 6.35 0.82 -24.78
CA LYS A 160 5.42 1.93 -24.75
C LYS A 160 5.54 2.58 -23.38
N VAL A 161 6.43 3.55 -23.31
CA VAL A 161 6.53 4.51 -22.21
C VAL A 161 5.16 5.20 -22.10
N HIS A 162 4.28 4.66 -21.26
CA HIS A 162 3.02 5.29 -20.92
C HIS A 162 3.12 6.15 -19.66
N ASP A 163 4.26 6.14 -18.97
CA ASP A 163 4.30 6.61 -17.57
C ASP A 163 5.31 7.71 -17.25
N VAL A 164 5.47 8.67 -18.15
CA VAL A 164 6.03 10.00 -17.79
C VAL A 164 4.90 11.03 -17.57
N ARG A 165 3.65 10.67 -17.93
CA ARG A 165 2.48 11.55 -17.74
C ARG A 165 2.02 11.62 -16.28
N PHE A 166 2.33 10.60 -15.47
CA PHE A 166 1.97 10.56 -14.05
C PHE A 166 2.61 11.71 -13.28
N ILE A 167 3.91 11.94 -13.48
CA ILE A 167 4.65 13.02 -12.82
C ILE A 167 4.23 14.39 -13.37
N TRP A 168 4.01 14.50 -14.68
CA TRP A 168 3.57 15.77 -15.29
C TRP A 168 2.22 16.28 -14.74
N ASN A 169 1.29 15.37 -14.47
CA ASN A 169 -0.03 15.69 -13.89
C ASN A 169 -0.03 15.95 -12.38
N ILE A 170 1.05 15.60 -11.66
CA ILE A 170 1.23 15.98 -10.25
C ILE A 170 1.88 17.37 -10.14
N MET A 171 2.61 17.81 -11.19
CA MET A 171 3.31 19.09 -11.22
C MET A 171 2.55 20.25 -11.89
N HIS A 172 1.32 20.04 -12.38
CA HIS A 172 0.46 21.06 -13.02
C HIS A 172 -0.98 20.93 -12.53
#